data_AF-A0A0R0F8D3-F1
#
_entry.id   AF-A0A0R0F8D3-F1
#
_cell.length_a   1.000
_cell.length_b   1.000
_cell.length_c   1.000
_cell.angle_alpha   90.00
_cell.angle_beta   90.00
_cell.angle_gamma   90.00
#
_symmetry.space_group_name_H-M   'P 1'
#
loop_
_entity.id
_entity.type
_entity.pdbx_description
1 polymer ?
#
loop_
_entity_poly.entity_id
_entity_poly.type
_entity_poly.pdbx_seq_one_letter_code
_entity_poly.pdbx_strand_id
1 'polypeptide(L)'
;MEARCMTKARRLGVWTPVLYAVDPVLHTLTFEYVEGTSVKDVFLEFGSHGVNKERLDDIAFQIGDTIGKLHDGGLIHGDLTTSNMLLKSDTKQLVLIDFGLSFTSTLPEDKAVDLYVLERALISMHSSCGNVMDQILAAYRKSSKQWSSTLNKLAQVRQRGRKRTMVG
;
A
#
# COMPACT_ATOMS: atom_id res chain seq x y z
N MET A 1 17.66 7.95 0.70
CA MET A 1 16.47 8.10 1.59
C MET A 1 15.67 6.80 1.62
N GLU A 2 15.33 6.27 0.45
CA GLU A 2 14.67 4.97 0.24
C GLU A 2 15.21 3.81 1.08
N ALA A 3 16.51 3.51 1.00
CA ALA A 3 17.14 2.40 1.76
C ALA A 3 16.84 2.46 3.29
N ARG A 4 16.78 3.67 3.86
CA ARG A 4 16.45 3.88 5.28
C ARG A 4 14.97 3.61 5.56
N CYS A 5 14.09 4.09 4.68
CA CYS A 5 12.65 3.88 4.78
C CYS A 5 12.30 2.38 4.66
N MET A 6 12.89 1.67 3.69
CA MET A 6 12.68 0.24 3.50
C MET A 6 13.19 -0.57 4.70
N THR A 7 14.39 -0.25 5.21
CA THR A 7 14.92 -0.90 6.42
C THR A 7 14.02 -0.66 7.64
N LYS A 8 13.45 0.55 7.76
CA LYS A 8 12.48 0.87 8.81
C LYS A 8 11.18 0.06 8.64
N ALA A 9 10.61 -0.01 7.44
CA ALA A 9 9.43 -0.83 7.14
C ALA A 9 9.65 -2.30 7.56
N ARG A 10 10.80 -2.88 7.20
CA ARG A 10 11.15 -4.25 7.58
C ARG A 10 11.16 -4.47 9.10
N ARG A 11 11.69 -3.51 9.87
CA ARG A 11 11.67 -3.55 11.35
C ARG A 11 10.27 -3.43 11.95
N LEU A 12 9.31 -2.87 11.21
CA LEU A 12 7.90 -2.78 11.61
C LEU A 12 7.12 -4.07 11.28
N GLY A 13 7.79 -5.11 10.78
CA GLY A 13 7.14 -6.38 10.41
C GLY A 13 6.41 -6.31 9.07
N VAL A 14 6.81 -5.37 8.21
CA VAL A 14 6.36 -5.27 6.81
C VAL A 14 7.34 -6.03 5.93
N TRP A 15 6.85 -6.89 5.05
CA TRP A 15 7.71 -7.55 4.08
C TRP A 15 8.14 -6.56 3.01
N THR A 16 9.45 -6.46 2.83
CA THR A 16 10.11 -5.67 1.79
C THR A 16 11.26 -6.50 1.21
N PRO A 17 11.71 -6.22 -0.02
CA PRO A 17 12.93 -6.83 -0.55
C PRO A 17 14.10 -6.66 0.43
N VAL A 18 14.97 -7.67 0.55
CA VAL A 18 16.27 -7.49 1.22
C VAL A 18 17.11 -6.47 0.46
N LEU A 19 17.69 -5.50 1.16
CA LEU A 19 18.70 -4.61 0.59
C LEU A 19 20.07 -5.28 0.67
N TYR A 20 20.65 -5.63 -0.48
CA TYR A 20 21.97 -6.27 -0.57
C TYR A 20 23.11 -5.25 -0.59
N ALA A 21 22.96 -4.13 -1.31
CA ALA A 21 24.02 -3.14 -1.44
C ALA A 21 23.47 -1.72 -1.61
N VAL A 22 24.24 -0.75 -1.10
CA VAL A 22 24.03 0.69 -1.30
C VAL A 22 25.33 1.28 -1.84
N ASP A 23 25.29 1.79 -3.07
CA ASP A 23 26.39 2.56 -3.65
C ASP A 23 25.99 4.04 -3.73
N PRO A 24 26.51 4.89 -2.81
CA PRO A 24 26.19 6.32 -2.82
C PRO A 24 26.92 7.10 -3.93
N VAL A 25 27.99 6.54 -4.52
CA VAL A 25 28.76 7.19 -5.59
C VAL A 25 28.07 6.97 -6.93
N LEU A 26 27.62 5.73 -7.19
CA LEU A 26 26.86 5.37 -8.39
C LEU A 26 25.35 5.57 -8.24
N HIS A 27 24.89 6.10 -7.11
CA HIS A 27 23.47 6.29 -6.78
C HIS A 27 22.62 5.03 -7.02
N THR A 28 23.16 3.86 -6.69
CA THR A 28 22.55 2.56 -6.98
C THR A 28 22.17 1.83 -5.70
N LEU A 29 21.00 1.20 -5.71
CA LEU A 29 20.53 0.29 -4.68
C LEU A 29 20.32 -1.09 -5.29
N THR A 30 20.84 -2.13 -4.64
CA THR A 30 20.64 -3.51 -5.08
C THR A 30 19.74 -4.22 -4.08
N PHE A 31 18.61 -4.73 -4.56
CA PHE A 31 17.60 -5.41 -3.76
C PHE A 31 17.45 -6.87 -4.16
N GLU A 32 16.87 -7.65 -3.25
CA GLU A 32 16.30 -8.97 -3.54
C GLU A 32 15.34 -8.88 -4.71
N TYR A 33 15.50 -9.81 -5.65
CA TYR A 33 14.48 -10.05 -6.65
C TYR A 33 13.34 -10.86 -6.02
N VAL A 34 12.17 -10.24 -5.91
CA VAL A 34 10.98 -10.88 -5.35
C VAL A 34 10.24 -11.61 -6.47
N GLU A 35 10.32 -12.94 -6.48
CA GLU A 35 9.55 -13.76 -7.42
C GLU A 35 8.06 -13.75 -7.03
N GLY A 36 7.24 -13.13 -7.88
CA GLY A 36 5.82 -12.92 -7.59
C GLY A 36 5.09 -12.16 -8.67
N THR A 37 3.80 -11.92 -8.45
CA THR A 37 2.93 -11.15 -9.35
C THR A 37 2.49 -9.86 -8.65
N SER A 38 2.35 -8.76 -9.40
CA SER A 38 1.83 -7.53 -8.83
C SER A 38 0.36 -7.70 -8.39
N VAL A 39 -0.04 -7.03 -7.31
CA VAL A 39 -1.46 -7.01 -6.89
C VAL A 39 -2.32 -6.42 -8.00
N LYS A 40 -1.78 -5.46 -8.76
CA LYS A 40 -2.46 -4.90 -9.93
C LYS A 40 -2.87 -6.00 -10.92
N ASP A 41 -1.93 -6.85 -11.32
CA ASP A 41 -2.19 -7.88 -12.33
C ASP A 41 -3.17 -8.94 -11.80
N VAL A 42 -3.07 -9.30 -10.51
CA VAL A 42 -4.01 -10.23 -9.86
C VAL A 42 -5.44 -9.68 -9.85
N PHE A 43 -5.61 -8.39 -9.57
CA PHE A 43 -6.94 -7.77 -9.58
C PHE A 43 -7.50 -7.61 -11.00
N LEU A 44 -6.65 -7.36 -12.01
CA LEU A 44 -7.07 -7.38 -13.41
C LEU A 44 -7.53 -8.78 -13.85
N GLU A 45 -6.82 -9.83 -13.41
CA GLU A 45 -7.19 -11.23 -13.68
C GLU A 45 -8.59 -11.56 -13.14
N PHE A 46 -8.92 -11.12 -11.91
CA PHE A 46 -10.25 -11.28 -11.33
C PHE A 46 -11.35 -10.61 -12.16
N GLY A 47 -11.04 -9.47 -12.79
CA GLY A 47 -11.97 -8.79 -13.69
C GLY A 47 -12.30 -9.56 -14.96
N SER A 48 -11.34 -10.35 -15.46
CA SER A 48 -11.50 -11.13 -16.69
C SER A 48 -12.05 -12.54 -16.46
N HIS A 49 -11.73 -13.17 -15.32
CA HIS A 49 -12.03 -14.59 -15.08
C HIS A 49 -13.01 -14.86 -13.94
N GLY A 50 -13.49 -13.80 -13.27
CA GLY A 50 -14.35 -13.89 -12.10
C GLY A 50 -13.57 -13.76 -10.80
N VAL A 51 -14.23 -13.19 -9.79
CA VAL A 51 -13.60 -12.88 -8.49
C VAL A 51 -13.53 -14.14 -7.62
N ASN A 52 -12.32 -14.55 -7.26
CA ASN A 52 -12.13 -15.47 -6.13
C ASN A 52 -12.20 -14.65 -4.84
N LYS A 53 -13.34 -14.73 -4.15
CA LYS A 53 -13.62 -13.92 -2.97
C LYS A 53 -12.66 -14.20 -1.81
N GLU A 54 -12.32 -15.46 -1.55
CA GLU A 54 -11.39 -15.82 -0.46
C GLU A 54 -10.00 -15.23 -0.70
N ARG A 55 -9.49 -15.34 -1.94
CA ARG A 55 -8.21 -14.75 -2.32
C ARG A 55 -8.23 -13.22 -2.28
N LEU A 56 -9.34 -12.59 -2.69
CA LEU A 56 -9.51 -11.14 -2.59
C LEU A 56 -9.50 -10.68 -1.12
N ASP A 57 -10.24 -11.38 -0.26
CA ASP A 57 -10.36 -11.07 1.16
C ASP A 57 -8.99 -11.19 1.86
N ASP A 58 -8.20 -12.22 1.52
CA ASP A 58 -6.84 -12.41 2.03
C ASP A 58 -5.90 -11.28 1.59
N ILE A 59 -5.88 -10.95 0.29
CA ILE A 59 -5.05 -9.85 -0.23
C ILE A 59 -5.45 -8.52 0.44
N ALA A 60 -6.74 -8.23 0.56
CA ALA A 60 -7.24 -7.03 1.21
C ALA A 60 -6.81 -6.96 2.69
N PHE A 61 -6.85 -8.10 3.39
CA PHE A 61 -6.36 -8.20 4.77
C PHE A 61 -4.87 -7.89 4.87
N GLN A 62 -4.05 -8.53 4.03
CA GLN A 62 -2.59 -8.31 4.02
C GLN A 62 -2.22 -6.85 3.71
N ILE A 63 -2.94 -6.21 2.77
CA ILE A 63 -2.72 -4.79 2.43
C ILE A 63 -3.06 -3.89 3.63
N GLY A 64 -4.25 -4.07 4.22
CA GLY A 64 -4.69 -3.26 5.35
C GLY A 64 -3.78 -3.41 6.58
N ASP A 65 -3.35 -4.63 6.88
CA ASP A 65 -2.40 -4.90 7.97
C ASP A 65 -1.01 -4.29 7.71
N THR A 66 -0.50 -4.43 6.49
CA THR A 66 0.80 -3.87 6.09
C THR A 66 0.81 -2.34 6.22
N ILE A 67 -0.22 -1.67 5.72
CA ILE A 67 -0.34 -0.21 5.81
C ILE A 67 -0.54 0.23 7.27
N GLY A 68 -1.30 -0.54 8.05
CA GLY A 68 -1.49 -0.30 9.49
C GLY A 68 -0.17 -0.25 10.24
N LYS A 69 0.70 -1.25 10.03
CA LYS A 69 2.05 -1.32 10.61
C LYS A 69 2.94 -0.15 10.17
N LEU A 70 2.93 0.22 8.89
CA LEU A 70 3.69 1.37 8.38
C LEU A 70 3.30 2.67 9.07
N HIS A 71 2.00 2.96 9.07
CA HIS A 71 1.46 4.20 9.61
C HIS A 71 1.66 4.32 11.13
N ASP A 72 1.45 3.23 11.88
CA ASP A 72 1.72 3.21 13.32
C ASP A 72 3.22 3.36 13.62
N GLY A 73 4.08 2.84 12.74
CA GLY A 73 5.53 3.07 12.79
C GLY A 73 5.98 4.48 12.34
N GLY A 74 5.05 5.37 11.98
CA GLY A 74 5.33 6.72 11.52
C GLY A 74 6.10 6.73 10.20
N LEU A 75 5.77 5.82 9.29
CA LEU A 75 6.30 5.76 7.93
C LEU A 75 5.15 5.88 6.95
N ILE A 76 5.29 6.81 6.01
CA ILE A 76 4.36 7.03 4.88
C ILE A 76 5.07 6.51 3.63
N HIS A 77 4.37 5.74 2.81
CA HIS A 77 4.93 5.21 1.58
C HIS A 77 5.10 6.31 0.53
N GLY A 78 4.07 7.15 0.38
CA GLY A 78 4.06 8.28 -0.56
C GLY A 78 3.59 7.92 -1.97
N ASP A 79 3.52 6.63 -2.29
CA ASP A 79 3.01 6.09 -3.57
C ASP A 79 2.35 4.71 -3.40
N LEU A 80 1.35 4.59 -2.52
CA LEU A 80 0.63 3.32 -2.31
C LEU A 80 -0.26 2.97 -3.50
N THR A 81 0.32 2.39 -4.55
CA THR A 81 -0.42 1.81 -5.67
C THR A 81 -0.33 0.29 -5.66
N THR A 82 -1.27 -0.38 -6.33
CA THR A 82 -1.28 -1.86 -6.45
C THR A 82 -0.12 -2.41 -7.29
N SER A 83 0.56 -1.56 -8.08
CA SER A 83 1.78 -1.93 -8.80
C SER A 83 3.00 -2.01 -7.87
N ASN A 84 2.99 -1.25 -6.78
CA ASN A 84 4.07 -1.23 -5.78
C ASN A 84 3.88 -2.32 -4.70
N MET A 85 3.03 -3.31 -4.99
CA MET A 85 2.72 -4.43 -4.12
C MET A 85 2.88 -5.73 -4.90
N LEU A 86 3.71 -6.64 -4.41
CA LEU A 86 3.91 -7.96 -4.99
C LEU A 86 3.34 -9.04 -4.09
N LEU A 87 2.78 -10.09 -4.67
CA LEU A 87 2.45 -11.32 -3.97
C LEU A 87 3.48 -12.38 -4.34
N LYS A 88 4.24 -12.85 -3.34
CA LYS A 88 5.25 -13.90 -3.56
C LYS A 88 4.61 -15.16 -4.15
N SER A 89 5.27 -15.76 -5.14
CA SER A 89 4.75 -16.95 -5.83
C SER A 89 4.57 -18.15 -4.89
N ASP A 90 5.48 -18.33 -3.94
CA ASP A 90 5.56 -19.47 -3.01
C ASP A 90 4.64 -19.33 -1.80
N THR A 91 4.68 -18.18 -1.11
CA THR A 91 3.98 -17.98 0.18
C THR A 91 2.71 -17.15 0.06
N LYS A 92 2.46 -16.52 -1.10
CA LYS A 92 1.39 -15.53 -1.32
C LYS A 92 1.45 -14.34 -0.35
N GLN A 93 2.60 -14.12 0.29
CA GLN A 93 2.81 -12.97 1.18
C GLN A 93 2.93 -11.69 0.36
N LEU A 94 2.27 -10.64 0.84
CA LEU A 94 2.35 -9.29 0.31
C LEU A 94 3.71 -8.68 0.66
N VAL A 95 4.44 -8.24 -0.36
CA VAL A 95 5.70 -7.51 -0.26
C VAL A 95 5.49 -6.12 -0.82
N LEU A 96 5.82 -5.10 -0.02
CA LEU A 96 5.78 -3.71 -0.45
C LEU A 96 7.13 -3.31 -1.04
N ILE A 97 7.09 -2.62 -2.19
CA ILE A 97 8.26 -2.19 -2.94
C ILE A 97 8.19 -0.69 -3.23
N ASP A 98 9.29 -0.12 -3.73
CA ASP A 98 9.42 1.29 -4.12
C ASP A 98 9.15 2.29 -2.97
N PHE A 99 10.17 2.46 -2.13
CA PHE A 99 10.13 3.47 -1.05
C PHE A 99 10.76 4.80 -1.50
N GLY A 100 10.81 5.07 -2.80
CA GLY A 100 11.47 6.24 -3.38
C GLY A 100 10.87 7.57 -2.91
N LEU A 101 9.56 7.60 -2.69
CA LEU A 101 8.79 8.76 -2.20
C LEU A 101 8.47 8.70 -0.71
N SER A 102 8.98 7.69 0.01
CA SER A 102 8.63 7.46 1.40
C SER A 102 9.30 8.43 2.36
N PHE A 103 8.56 8.83 3.39
CA PHE A 103 9.02 9.75 4.41
C PHE A 103 8.44 9.42 5.78
N THR A 104 9.09 9.89 6.84
CA THR A 104 8.60 9.70 8.21
C THR A 104 7.61 10.80 8.58
N SER A 105 6.39 10.41 8.95
CA SER A 105 5.39 11.32 9.50
C SER A 105 4.48 10.61 10.48
N THR A 106 4.05 11.32 11.51
CA THR A 106 3.03 10.88 12.47
C THR A 106 1.67 11.53 12.23
N LEU A 107 1.60 12.48 11.28
CA LEU A 107 0.41 13.28 11.02
C LEU A 107 -0.71 12.41 10.43
N PRO A 108 -1.96 12.52 10.94
CA PRO A 108 -3.10 11.84 10.33
C PRO A 108 -3.39 12.28 8.88
N GLU A 109 -3.00 13.50 8.50
CA GLU A 109 -3.15 14.01 7.12
C GLU A 109 -2.34 13.17 6.13
N ASP A 110 -1.06 12.94 6.40
CA ASP A 110 -0.19 12.21 5.47
C ASP A 110 -0.64 10.75 5.31
N LYS A 111 -1.03 10.11 6.42
CA LYS A 111 -1.61 8.75 6.42
C LYS A 111 -2.90 8.66 5.63
N ALA A 112 -3.74 9.68 5.75
CA ALA A 112 -4.99 9.77 5.01
C ALA A 112 -4.75 10.02 3.52
N VAL A 113 -3.74 10.80 3.15
CA VAL A 113 -3.34 11.00 1.76
C VAL A 113 -2.81 9.69 1.17
N ASP A 114 -1.99 8.94 1.90
CA ASP A 114 -1.46 7.64 1.45
C ASP A 114 -2.59 6.63 1.18
N LEU A 115 -3.55 6.50 2.11
CA LEU A 115 -4.76 5.66 1.90
C LEU A 115 -5.63 6.17 0.74
N TYR A 116 -5.69 7.49 0.53
CA TYR A 116 -6.44 8.07 -0.57
C TYR A 116 -5.79 7.78 -1.93
N VAL A 117 -4.45 7.77 -2.02
CA VAL A 117 -3.73 7.35 -3.24
C VAL A 117 -4.10 5.91 -3.59
N LEU A 118 -4.09 5.00 -2.62
CA LEU A 118 -4.50 3.61 -2.81
C LEU A 118 -5.96 3.50 -3.28
N GLU A 119 -6.87 4.23 -2.63
CA GLU A 119 -8.27 4.27 -3.04
C GLU A 119 -8.43 4.71 -4.50
N ARG A 120 -7.69 5.74 -4.92
CA ARG A 120 -7.71 6.22 -6.31
C ARG A 120 -7.14 5.21 -7.30
N ALA A 121 -6.05 4.53 -6.93
CA ALA A 121 -5.46 3.47 -7.73
C ALA A 121 -6.42 2.28 -7.91
N LEU A 122 -7.17 1.90 -6.88
CA LEU A 122 -8.17 0.84 -6.96
C LEU A 122 -9.38 1.23 -7.83
N ILE A 123 -9.82 2.50 -7.74
CA ILE A 123 -10.93 3.00 -8.57
C ILE A 123 -10.55 3.05 -10.06
N SER A 124 -9.32 3.45 -10.40
CA SER A 124 -8.88 3.56 -11.80
C SER A 124 -8.75 2.21 -12.51
N MET A 125 -8.68 1.10 -11.77
CA MET A 125 -8.67 -0.26 -12.31
C MET A 125 -10.06 -0.76 -12.75
N HIS A 126 -11.06 0.14 -12.87
CA HIS A 126 -12.41 -0.09 -13.39
C HIS A 126 -13.11 -1.35 -12.82
N SER A 127 -13.70 -1.19 -11.63
CA SER A 127 -14.87 -1.93 -11.08
C SER A 127 -14.93 -3.47 -11.19
N SER A 128 -13.80 -4.16 -11.28
CA SER A 128 -13.76 -5.63 -11.39
C SER A 128 -13.68 -6.35 -10.04
N CYS A 129 -13.22 -5.67 -8.98
CA CYS A 129 -12.94 -6.28 -7.67
C CYS A 129 -13.93 -5.89 -6.54
N GLY A 130 -15.08 -5.30 -6.87
CA GLY A 130 -16.10 -4.94 -5.87
C GLY A 130 -15.58 -3.99 -4.78
N ASN A 131 -16.06 -4.18 -3.55
CA ASN A 131 -15.76 -3.31 -2.40
C ASN A 131 -14.45 -3.66 -1.67
N VAL A 132 -13.37 -3.90 -2.43
CA VAL A 132 -12.06 -4.27 -1.89
C VAL A 132 -11.49 -3.19 -0.97
N MET A 133 -11.75 -1.91 -1.26
CA MET A 133 -11.28 -0.80 -0.43
C MET A 133 -11.87 -0.87 0.99
N ASP A 134 -13.16 -1.19 1.15
CA ASP A 134 -13.74 -1.28 2.49
C ASP A 134 -13.17 -2.46 3.29
N GLN A 135 -12.81 -3.56 2.62
CA GLN A 135 -12.13 -4.69 3.24
C GLN A 135 -10.72 -4.32 3.71
N ILE A 136 -9.95 -3.62 2.86
CA ILE A 136 -8.64 -3.07 3.23
C ILE A 136 -8.77 -2.14 4.43
N LEU A 137 -9.75 -1.22 4.42
CA LEU A 137 -9.99 -0.32 5.54
C LEU A 137 -10.46 -1.05 6.81
N ALA A 138 -11.19 -2.16 6.68
CA ALA A 138 -11.57 -2.99 7.82
C ALA A 138 -10.35 -3.67 8.46
N ALA A 139 -9.42 -4.20 7.65
CA ALA A 139 -8.16 -4.75 8.14
C ALA A 139 -7.26 -3.67 8.75
N TYR A 140 -7.16 -2.50 8.11
CA TYR A 140 -6.42 -1.35 8.64
C TYR A 140 -6.92 -0.92 10.02
N ARG A 141 -8.25 -0.92 10.25
CA ARG A 141 -8.84 -0.62 11.58
C ARG A 141 -8.42 -1.60 12.66
N LYS A 142 -8.22 -2.88 12.30
CA LYS A 142 -7.78 -3.92 13.24
C LYS A 142 -6.28 -3.84 13.53
N SER A 143 -5.49 -3.38 12.56
CA SER A 143 -4.02 -3.33 12.66
C SER A 143 -3.50 -2.04 13.31
N SER A 144 -4.01 -0.87 12.90
CA SER A 144 -3.52 0.43 13.37
C SER A 144 -4.17 0.86 14.67
N LYS A 145 -3.38 1.27 15.66
CA LYS A 145 -3.84 1.92 16.90
C LYS A 145 -4.36 3.35 16.67
N GLN A 146 -4.00 3.94 15.53
CA GLN A 146 -4.34 5.31 15.15
C GLN A 146 -5.38 5.36 14.02
N TRP A 147 -6.13 4.28 13.84
CA TRP A 147 -7.09 4.16 12.75
C TRP A 147 -8.15 5.27 12.79
N SER A 148 -8.67 5.62 13.97
CA SER A 148 -9.80 6.54 14.09
C SER A 148 -9.45 7.95 13.58
N SER A 149 -8.34 8.52 14.03
CA SER A 149 -7.87 9.83 13.58
C SER A 149 -7.54 9.83 12.08
N THR A 150 -6.92 8.75 11.60
CA THR A 150 -6.56 8.58 10.18
C THR A 150 -7.81 8.52 9.29
N LEU A 151 -8.82 7.73 9.64
CA LEU A 151 -10.02 7.57 8.81
C LEU A 151 -10.95 8.79 8.86
N ASN A 152 -11.03 9.45 10.01
CA ASN A 152 -11.70 10.76 10.10
C ASN A 152 -11.03 11.77 9.16
N LYS A 153 -9.69 11.72 9.07
CA LYS A 153 -8.95 12.58 8.17
C LYS A 153 -9.11 12.17 6.70
N LEU A 154 -9.13 10.88 6.40
CA LEU A 154 -9.42 10.34 5.06
C LEU A 154 -10.76 10.84 4.53
N ALA A 155 -11.79 10.92 5.38
CA ALA A 155 -13.08 11.51 4.99
C ALA A 155 -12.96 12.97 4.53
N GLN A 156 -12.11 13.77 5.20
CA GLN A 156 -11.83 15.16 4.80
C GLN A 156 -11.00 15.25 3.51
N VAL A 157 -9.99 14.37 3.35
CA VAL A 157 -9.19 14.27 2.12
C VAL A 157 -10.07 13.93 0.93
N ARG A 158 -10.96 12.93 1.06
CA ARG A 158 -11.94 12.54 0.02
C ARG A 158 -12.80 13.72 -0.45
N GLN A 159 -13.29 14.55 0.47
CA GLN A 159 -14.09 15.73 0.13
C GLN A 159 -13.27 16.77 -0.66
N ARG A 160 -12.02 17.01 -0.28
CA ARG A 160 -11.12 17.93 -0.99
C ARG A 160 -10.74 17.41 -2.37
N GLY A 161 -10.47 16.10 -2.49
CA GLY A 161 -10.16 15.45 -3.76
C GLY A 161 -11.30 15.54 -4.78
N ARG A 162 -12.56 15.33 -4.35
CA ARG A 162 -13.75 15.47 -5.22
C ARG A 162 -13.93 16.88 -5.78
N LYS A 163 -13.62 17.92 -5.00
CA LYS A 163 -13.70 19.31 -5.46
C LYS A 163 -12.71 19.63 -6.59
N ARG A 164 -11.55 18.98 -6.61
CA ARG A 164 -10.54 19.17 -7.67
C ARG A 164 -10.93 18.53 -9.00
N THR A 165 -11.70 17.43 -8.98
CA THR A 165 -12.15 16.73 -10.19
C THR A 165 -13.31 17.45 -10.92
N MET A 166 -14.06 18.32 -10.22
CA MET A 166 -15.16 19.09 -10.83
C MET A 166 -14.70 20.40 -11.52
N VAL A 167 -13.41 20.73 -11.45
CA VAL A 167 -12.81 21.95 -12.05
C VAL A 167 -11.85 21.58 -13.18
N GLY A 168 -11.93 20.35 -13.69
CA GLY A 168 -11.13 19.86 -14.83
C GLY A 168 -11.98 19.58 -16.05
#